data_AF-A0AAV2R5Z4-F1
#
_entry.id   AF-A0AAV2R5Z4-F1
#
_cell.length_a   1.000
_cell.length_b   1.000
_cell.length_c   1.000
_cell.angle_alpha   90.00
_cell.angle_beta   90.00
_cell.angle_gamma   90.00
#
_symmetry.space_group_name_H-M   'P 1'
#
loop_
_entity.id
_entity.type
_entity.pdbx_description
1 polymer ?
#
loop_
_entity_poly.entity_id
_entity_poly.type
_entity_poly.pdbx_seq_one_letter_code
_entity_poly.pdbx_strand_id
1 'polypeptide(L)'
;CLNPGMYAKHIERWLDNFPASQMHIIDGEELRNNPITVMNNLQKFLTIEPFYNYTQHLRFDKRKGFYCQVTEEDKTKCLGRGKGRNYPPMTEEETKTLKNFYKPYNIALEKLLNRLDYVVPSWLFEDLTDT
;
A
#
# COMPACT_ATOMS: atom_id res chain seq x y z
N CYS A 1 6.89 17.78 6.40
CA CYS A 1 8.10 17.00 6.05
C CYS A 1 7.74 16.09 4.87
N LEU A 2 8.45 16.17 3.74
CA LEU A 2 8.11 15.45 2.50
C LEU A 2 9.07 14.29 2.17
N ASN A 3 10.24 14.24 2.79
CA ASN A 3 11.28 13.26 2.51
C ASN A 3 10.84 11.78 2.60
N PRO A 4 9.96 11.36 3.54
CA PRO A 4 9.53 9.97 3.61
C PRO A 4 8.79 9.47 2.35
N GLY A 5 8.14 10.35 1.59
CA GLY A 5 7.42 10.02 0.36
C GLY A 5 8.32 9.82 -0.86
N MET A 6 9.63 10.04 -0.75
CA MET A 6 10.60 9.79 -1.82
C MET A 6 10.93 8.30 -1.91
N TYR A 7 9.94 7.47 -2.27
CA TYR A 7 9.98 6.02 -2.10
C TYR A 7 11.19 5.37 -2.78
N ALA A 8 11.46 5.68 -4.04
CA ALA A 8 12.56 5.10 -4.80
C ALA A 8 13.91 5.27 -4.09
N LYS A 9 14.19 6.48 -3.60
CA LYS A 9 15.42 6.81 -2.86
C LYS A 9 15.63 5.92 -1.63
N HIS A 10 14.55 5.59 -0.92
CA HIS A 10 14.65 4.78 0.29
C HIS A 10 14.72 3.29 -0.05
N ILE A 11 13.96 2.83 -1.05
CA ILE A 11 13.99 1.44 -1.52
C ILE A 11 15.39 1.10 -2.07
N GLU A 12 16.03 1.98 -2.83
CA GLU A 12 17.40 1.74 -3.34
C GLU A 12 18.42 1.49 -2.23
N ARG A 13 18.32 2.20 -1.10
CA ARG A 13 19.20 1.96 0.07
C ARG A 13 19.01 0.57 0.67
N TRP A 14 17.78 0.04 0.64
CA TRP A 14 17.52 -1.34 1.05
C TRP A 14 18.12 -2.32 0.04
N LEU A 15 18.02 -2.03 -1.26
CA LEU A 15 18.58 -2.86 -2.32
C LEU A 15 20.12 -2.91 -2.32
N ASP A 16 20.80 -1.92 -1.74
CA ASP A 16 22.25 -1.96 -1.51
C ASP A 16 22.67 -3.11 -0.56
N ASN A 17 21.72 -3.61 0.25
CA ASN A 17 21.98 -4.60 1.30
C ASN A 17 21.18 -5.90 1.15
N PHE A 18 20.04 -5.86 0.47
CA PHE A 18 19.14 -6.99 0.29
C PHE A 18 18.82 -7.19 -1.19
N PRO A 19 18.90 -8.43 -1.70
CA PRO A 19 18.49 -8.71 -3.07
C PRO A 19 16.99 -8.45 -3.24
N ALA A 20 16.60 -8.05 -4.45
CA ALA A 20 15.21 -7.76 -4.81
C ALA A 20 14.24 -8.91 -4.48
N SER A 21 14.70 -10.17 -4.62
CA SER A 21 13.92 -11.37 -4.31
C SER A 21 13.59 -11.54 -2.82
N GLN A 22 14.25 -10.82 -1.92
CA GLN A 22 13.95 -10.79 -0.48
C GLN A 22 13.11 -9.59 -0.08
N MET A 23 12.69 -8.76 -1.03
CA MET A 23 11.79 -7.65 -0.78
C MET A 23 10.42 -7.98 -1.39
N HIS A 24 9.36 -7.64 -0.66
CA HIS A 24 7.98 -7.68 -1.15
C HIS A 24 7.32 -6.32 -0.94
N ILE A 25 7.16 -5.56 -2.03
CA ILE A 25 6.54 -4.23 -2.00
C ILE A 25 5.02 -4.40 -2.11
N ILE A 26 4.29 -3.87 -1.12
CA ILE A 26 2.83 -3.95 -1.06
C ILE A 26 2.21 -2.64 -1.55
N ASP A 27 1.22 -2.75 -2.43
CA ASP A 27 0.34 -1.64 -2.77
C ASP A 27 -0.61 -1.34 -1.59
N GLY A 28 -0.48 -0.14 -1.02
CA GLY A 28 -1.28 0.31 0.10
C GLY A 28 -2.75 0.53 -0.24
N GLU A 29 -3.08 0.87 -1.49
CA GLU A 29 -4.47 1.05 -1.93
C GLU A 29 -5.17 -0.31 -2.10
N GLU A 30 -4.51 -1.28 -2.74
CA GLU A 30 -5.01 -2.65 -2.84
C GLU A 30 -5.11 -3.30 -1.45
N LEU A 31 -4.17 -3.07 -0.53
CA LEU A 31 -4.28 -3.58 0.84
C LEU A 31 -5.51 -3.02 1.57
N ARG A 32 -5.85 -1.75 1.32
CA ARG A 32 -7.02 -1.11 1.92
C ARG A 32 -8.32 -1.66 1.32
N ASN A 33 -8.38 -1.83 0.01
CA ASN A 33 -9.60 -2.16 -0.74
C ASN A 33 -9.84 -3.67 -0.90
N ASN A 34 -8.77 -4.46 -0.94
CA ASN A 34 -8.76 -5.89 -1.20
C ASN A 34 -7.63 -6.60 -0.42
N PRO A 35 -7.64 -6.55 0.92
CA PRO A 35 -6.57 -7.11 1.75
C PRO A 35 -6.39 -8.61 1.57
N ILE A 36 -7.44 -9.35 1.19
CA ILE A 36 -7.36 -10.81 1.02
C ILE A 36 -6.37 -11.16 -0.11
N THR A 37 -6.44 -10.47 -1.25
CA THR A 37 -5.52 -10.68 -2.37
C THR A 37 -4.08 -10.35 -1.97
N VAL A 38 -3.86 -9.21 -1.33
CA VAL A 38 -2.54 -8.78 -0.86
C VAL A 38 -1.95 -9.78 0.13
N MET A 39 -2.74 -10.21 1.12
CA MET A 39 -2.28 -11.16 2.12
C MET A 39 -2.00 -12.54 1.52
N ASN A 40 -2.77 -12.99 0.53
CA ASN A 40 -2.49 -14.22 -0.20
C ASN A 40 -1.17 -14.14 -0.98
N ASN A 41 -0.89 -13.02 -1.63
CA ASN A 41 0.39 -12.81 -2.32
C ASN A 41 1.57 -12.75 -1.34
N LEU A 42 1.39 -12.09 -0.19
CA LEU A 42 2.39 -12.07 0.87
C LEU A 42 2.66 -13.46 1.43
N GLN A 43 1.63 -14.29 1.62
CA GLN A 43 1.81 -15.69 2.05
C GLN A 43 2.60 -16.52 1.03
N LYS A 44 2.38 -16.29 -0.28
CA LYS A 44 3.18 -16.95 -1.34
C LYS A 44 4.64 -16.53 -1.25
N PHE A 45 4.89 -15.24 -1.11
CA PHE A 45 6.24 -14.69 -0.97
C PHE A 45 6.97 -15.26 0.26
N LEU A 46 6.28 -15.39 1.39
CA LEU A 46 6.82 -15.95 2.63
C LEU A 46 6.81 -17.49 2.69
N THR A 47 6.33 -18.18 1.65
CA THR A 47 6.21 -19.65 1.60
C THR A 47 5.42 -20.23 2.78
N ILE A 48 4.32 -19.58 3.18
CA ILE A 48 3.50 -20.00 4.33
C ILE A 48 2.64 -21.21 3.96
N GLU A 49 2.81 -22.31 4.70
CA GLU A 49 1.99 -23.52 4.61
C GLU A 49 1.55 -24.01 6.00
N PRO A 50 0.25 -24.32 6.22
CA PRO A 50 -0.86 -24.14 5.27
C PRO A 50 -1.24 -22.66 5.09
N PHE A 51 -1.84 -22.33 3.94
CA PHE A 51 -2.38 -21.00 3.69
C PHE A 51 -3.46 -20.63 4.72
N TYR A 52 -3.34 -19.45 5.30
CA TYR A 52 -4.35 -18.83 6.14
C TYR A 52 -5.46 -18.21 5.28
N ASN A 53 -6.70 -18.63 5.54
CA ASN A 53 -7.87 -18.19 4.77
C ASN A 53 -8.40 -16.83 5.26
N TYR A 54 -7.82 -15.74 4.77
CA TYR A 54 -8.25 -14.38 5.14
C TYR A 54 -9.70 -14.04 4.78
N THR A 55 -10.35 -14.75 3.85
CA THR A 55 -11.76 -14.53 3.49
C THR A 55 -12.71 -14.81 4.66
N GLN A 56 -12.34 -15.73 5.56
CA GLN A 56 -13.13 -16.05 6.75
C GLN A 56 -12.78 -15.16 7.95
N HIS A 57 -11.65 -14.47 7.89
CA HIS A 57 -11.09 -13.73 9.01
C HIS A 57 -11.05 -12.22 8.81
N LEU A 58 -11.39 -11.72 7.61
CA LEU A 58 -11.51 -10.30 7.32
C LEU A 58 -12.90 -9.98 6.76
N ARG A 59 -13.52 -8.93 7.30
CA ARG A 59 -14.81 -8.41 6.84
C ARG A 59 -14.75 -6.89 6.75
N PHE A 60 -15.30 -6.32 5.68
CA PHE A 60 -15.43 -4.87 5.57
C PHE A 60 -16.46 -4.33 6.55
N ASP A 61 -16.03 -3.42 7.42
CA ASP A 61 -16.91 -2.73 8.36
C ASP A 61 -17.30 -1.37 7.77
N LYS A 62 -18.59 -1.24 7.39
CA LYS A 62 -19.11 -0.02 6.74
C LYS A 62 -19.01 1.23 7.63
N ARG A 63 -19.09 1.08 8.96
CA ARG A 63 -19.01 2.22 9.89
C ARG A 63 -17.57 2.67 10.05
N LYS A 64 -16.64 1.72 10.09
CA LYS A 64 -15.22 2.01 10.16
C LYS A 64 -14.68 2.50 8.81
N GLY A 65 -15.20 1.99 7.70
CA GLY A 65 -14.72 2.26 6.33
C GLY A 65 -13.49 1.44 5.94
N PHE A 66 -13.20 0.35 6.66
CA PHE A 66 -12.02 -0.50 6.46
C PHE A 66 -12.35 -1.97 6.72
N TYR A 67 -11.52 -2.87 6.21
CA TYR A 67 -11.54 -4.28 6.62
C TYR A 67 -11.07 -4.44 8.06
N CYS A 68 -11.75 -5.32 8.78
CA CYS A 68 -11.52 -5.61 10.19
C CYS A 68 -11.44 -7.12 10.40
N GLN A 69 -10.79 -7.55 11.48
CA GLN A 69 -10.71 -8.95 11.86
C GLN A 69 -12.10 -9.45 12.28
N VAL A 70 -12.49 -10.63 11.83
CA VAL A 70 -13.66 -11.36 12.34
C VAL A 70 -13.25 -12.16 13.58
N THR A 71 -13.98 -12.01 14.68
CA THR A 71 -13.77 -12.75 15.93
C THR A 71 -14.61 -14.03 15.95
N GLU A 72 -14.33 -14.91 16.92
CA GLU A 72 -15.09 -16.16 17.12
C GLU A 72 -16.59 -15.92 17.38
N GLU A 73 -16.94 -14.77 17.95
CA GLU A 73 -18.33 -14.33 18.16
C GLU A 73 -18.99 -13.74 16.90
N ASP A 74 -18.38 -13.91 15.72
CA ASP A 74 -18.81 -13.33 14.43
C ASP A 74 -18.91 -11.78 14.43
N LYS A 75 -18.15 -11.12 15.31
CA LYS A 75 -18.06 -9.65 15.41
C LYS A 75 -16.82 -9.13 14.71
N THR A 76 -16.84 -7.87 14.31
CA THR A 76 -15.66 -7.18 13.76
C THR A 76 -14.83 -6.55 14.88
N LYS A 77 -13.54 -6.88 14.92
CA LYS A 77 -12.51 -6.21 15.72
C LYS A 77 -11.65 -5.36 14.80
N CYS A 78 -11.99 -4.09 14.71
CA CYS A 78 -11.28 -3.13 13.87
C CYS A 78 -10.01 -2.58 14.53
N LEU A 79 -9.09 -2.07 13.71
CA LEU A 79 -7.96 -1.27 14.20
C LEU A 79 -8.46 -0.05 14.98
N GLY A 80 -7.71 0.32 16.03
CA GLY A 80 -8.07 1.38 16.96
C GLY A 80 -8.19 2.78 16.35
N ARG A 81 -8.60 3.75 17.17
CA ARG A 81 -8.89 5.14 16.75
C ARG A 81 -7.72 5.84 16.04
N GLY A 82 -6.47 5.41 16.30
CA GLY A 82 -5.28 5.95 15.64
C GLY A 82 -5.10 5.55 14.18
N LYS A 83 -5.91 4.62 13.66
CA LYS A 83 -5.82 4.08 12.28
C LYS A 83 -7.09 4.40 11.50
N GLY A 84 -6.94 4.93 10.29
CA GLY A 84 -8.06 5.44 9.48
C GLY A 84 -8.67 6.70 10.09
N ARG A 85 -7.82 7.66 10.49
CA ARG A 85 -8.29 8.95 11.01
C ARG A 85 -8.94 9.75 9.88
N ASN A 86 -10.00 10.49 10.22
CA ASN A 86 -10.61 11.43 9.29
C ASN A 86 -9.81 12.73 9.34
N TYR A 87 -9.19 13.09 8.23
CA TYR A 87 -8.49 14.37 8.06
C TYR A 87 -9.35 15.26 7.16
N PRO A 88 -9.36 16.59 7.37
CA PRO A 88 -9.92 17.50 6.39
C PRO A 88 -9.32 17.21 5.01
N PRO A 89 -10.12 17.27 3.94
CA PRO A 89 -9.59 17.08 2.59
C PRO A 89 -8.54 18.16 2.30
N MET A 90 -7.50 17.76 1.56
CA MET A 90 -6.48 18.67 1.07
C MET A 90 -7.08 19.65 0.07
N THR A 91 -6.65 20.91 0.08
CA THR A 91 -7.07 21.88 -0.94
C THR A 91 -6.50 21.51 -2.31
N GLU A 92 -7.10 22.03 -3.38
CA GLU A 92 -6.59 21.82 -4.74
C GLU A 92 -5.18 22.38 -4.92
N GLU A 93 -4.88 23.53 -4.31
CA GLU A 93 -3.55 24.16 -4.34
C GLU A 93 -2.49 23.30 -3.66
N GLU A 94 -2.79 22.79 -2.46
CA GLU A 94 -1.90 21.89 -1.74
C GLU A 94 -1.69 20.58 -2.52
N THR A 95 -2.76 20.03 -3.09
CA THR A 95 -2.72 18.80 -3.91
C THR A 95 -1.80 19.00 -5.11
N LYS A 96 -2.00 20.10 -5.86
CA LYS A 96 -1.16 20.45 -7.01
C LYS A 96 0.29 20.67 -6.60
N THR A 97 0.52 21.34 -5.48
CA THR A 97 1.87 21.56 -4.94
C THR A 97 2.58 20.25 -4.63
N LEU A 98 1.89 19.30 -3.99
CA LEU A 98 2.45 17.99 -3.66
C LEU A 98 2.63 17.10 -4.90
N LYS A 99 1.68 17.08 -5.84
CA LYS A 99 1.82 16.38 -7.12
C LYS A 99 3.05 16.87 -7.88
N ASN A 100 3.21 18.20 -8.01
CA ASN A 100 4.40 18.79 -8.65
C ASN A 100 5.70 18.41 -7.93
N PHE A 101 5.70 18.43 -6.59
CA PHE A 101 6.86 18.04 -5.80
C PHE A 101 7.22 16.57 -5.99
N TYR A 102 6.23 15.67 -5.94
CA TYR A 102 6.46 14.22 -6.01
C TYR A 102 6.66 13.68 -7.42
N LYS A 103 6.22 14.40 -8.47
CA LYS A 103 6.34 13.96 -9.88
C LYS A 103 7.71 13.37 -10.25
N PRO A 104 8.86 14.05 -10.04
CA PRO A 104 10.16 13.44 -10.38
C PRO A 104 10.47 12.19 -9.54
N TYR A 105 9.98 12.09 -8.30
CA TYR A 105 10.18 10.93 -7.43
C TYR A 105 9.25 9.77 -7.79
N ASN A 106 8.03 10.05 -8.27
CA ASN A 106 7.09 9.06 -8.77
C ASN A 106 7.57 8.47 -10.10
N ILE A 107 8.14 9.29 -11.00
CA ILE A 107 8.84 8.79 -12.20
C ILE A 107 10.00 7.87 -11.83
N ALA A 108 10.79 8.23 -10.80
CA ALA A 108 11.87 7.38 -10.33
C ALA A 108 11.34 6.06 -9.72
N LEU A 109 10.22 6.11 -8.99
CA LEU A 109 9.58 4.93 -8.43
C LEU A 109 9.05 4.01 -9.53
N GLU A 110 8.35 4.53 -10.53
CA GLU A 110 7.86 3.72 -11.66
C GLU A 110 9.00 2.97 -12.36
N LYS A 111 10.09 3.68 -12.68
CA LYS A 111 11.29 3.06 -13.27
C LYS A 111 11.89 1.99 -12.37
N LEU A 112 11.95 2.23 -11.06
CA LEU A 112 12.45 1.28 -10.09
C LEU A 112 11.57 0.03 -10.02
N LEU A 113 10.25 0.17 -9.94
CA LEU A 113 9.33 -0.95 -9.88
C LEU A 113 9.42 -1.81 -11.14
N ASN A 114 9.46 -1.19 -12.33
CA ASN A 114 9.65 -1.90 -13.59
C ASN A 114 10.98 -2.67 -13.63
N ARG A 115 12.08 -2.07 -13.14
CA ARG A 115 13.39 -2.75 -13.04
C ARG A 115 13.36 -3.96 -12.10
N LEU A 116 12.50 -3.93 -11.09
CA LEU A 116 12.35 -5.00 -10.09
C LEU A 116 11.25 -6.00 -10.46
N ASP A 117 10.68 -5.92 -11.66
CA ASP A 117 9.56 -6.74 -12.13
C ASP A 117 8.29 -6.65 -11.25
N TYR A 118 8.07 -5.48 -10.64
CA TYR A 118 6.83 -5.17 -9.91
C TYR A 118 5.78 -4.54 -10.82
N VAL A 119 4.52 -4.93 -10.61
CA VAL A 119 3.38 -4.23 -11.22
C VAL A 119 3.30 -2.81 -10.65
N VAL A 120 3.23 -1.83 -11.54
CA VAL A 120 3.04 -0.42 -11.18
C VAL A 120 1.63 -0.25 -10.58
N PRO A 121 1.50 0.25 -9.34
CA PRO A 121 0.21 0.51 -8.72
C PRO A 121 -0.67 1.49 -9.51
N SER A 122 -2.00 1.31 -9.46
CA SER A 122 -2.94 2.19 -10.18
C SER A 122 -2.79 3.66 -9.79
N TRP A 123 -2.66 3.96 -8.49
CA TRP A 123 -2.48 5.33 -8.02
C TRP A 123 -1.24 6.01 -8.60
N LEU A 124 -0.16 5.24 -8.83
CA LEU A 124 1.09 5.77 -9.37
C LEU A 124 0.95 6.02 -10.86
N PHE A 125 0.31 5.10 -11.58
CA PHE A 125 0.00 5.27 -13.00
C PHE A 125 -0.90 6.49 -13.21
N GLU A 126 -2.02 6.57 -12.48
CA GLU A 126 -2.95 7.70 -12.54
C GLU A 126 -2.25 9.03 -12.28
N ASP A 127 -1.45 9.14 -11.22
CA ASP A 127 -0.71 10.37 -10.90
C ASP A 127 0.30 10.81 -11.98
N LEU A 128 0.89 9.85 -12.71
CA LEU A 128 1.83 10.14 -13.79
C LEU A 128 1.16 10.47 -15.13
N THR A 129 -0.06 9.96 -15.35
CA THR A 129 -0.85 10.19 -16.57
C THR A 129 -1.78 11.39 -16.50
N ASP A 130 -2.26 11.75 -15.30
CA ASP A 130 -3.00 12.99 -15.07
C ASP A 130 -2.09 14.18 -15.37
N THR A 131 -2.29 14.79 -16.54
CA THR A 131 -1.56 15.97 -16.99
C THR A 131 -2.40 17.21 -16.77
#